data_AF-A0AAW1HVS0-F1
#
_entry.id   AF-A0AAW1HVS0-F1
#
_cell.length_a   1.000
_cell.length_b   1.000
_cell.length_c   1.000
_cell.angle_alpha   90.00
_cell.angle_beta   90.00
_cell.angle_gamma   90.00
#
_symmetry.space_group_name_H-M   'P 1'
#
loop_
_entity.id
_entity.type
_entity.pdbx_description
1 polymer ?
#
loop_
_entity_poly.entity_id
_entity_poly.type
_entity_poly.pdbx_seq_one_letter_code
_entity_poly.pdbx_strand_id
1 'polypeptide(L)'
;MMKTTKTTTDGEEIQKPDAVCDCNIYMGGVDKTDMLLSSTESVRKTVKWYKKVFFHIVDLCVLNSYAVYKMKNSQPMALLDYQKDLVKSLIAKYKVKSPKASTSRSILGHSPLRLVDRHFPAIYPKRPLTTKQTNTKKMCSLFKFKS
;
A
#
# COMPACT_ATOMS: atom_id res chain seq x y z
N MET A 1 -39.70 -2.02 -17.37
CA MET A 1 -39.36 -0.58 -17.49
C MET A 1 -39.30 0.07 -16.12
N MET A 2 -38.15 0.65 -15.76
CA MET A 2 -38.01 1.44 -14.52
C MET A 2 -38.31 2.92 -14.79
N LYS A 3 -39.19 3.50 -13.96
CA LYS A 3 -39.47 4.94 -13.92
C LYS A 3 -38.24 5.70 -13.44
N THR A 4 -37.85 6.75 -14.15
CA THR A 4 -36.77 7.64 -13.70
C THR A 4 -37.33 8.91 -13.06
N THR A 5 -36.56 9.54 -12.17
CA THR A 5 -36.90 10.86 -11.59
C THR A 5 -36.73 12.01 -12.58
N LYS A 6 -36.47 11.71 -13.85
CA LYS A 6 -36.26 12.69 -14.92
C LYS A 6 -37.50 12.78 -15.77
N THR A 7 -37.98 14.01 -15.93
CA THR A 7 -39.18 14.34 -16.69
C THR A 7 -38.78 15.01 -17.99
N THR A 8 -39.47 14.69 -19.08
CA THR A 8 -39.35 15.40 -20.37
C THR A 8 -39.82 16.84 -20.21
N THR A 9 -39.43 17.73 -21.13
CA THR A 9 -39.91 19.13 -21.17
C THR A 9 -41.43 19.25 -21.14
N ASP A 10 -42.14 18.21 -21.57
CA ASP A 10 -43.60 18.14 -21.65
C ASP A 10 -44.26 17.51 -20.41
N GLY A 11 -43.50 17.21 -19.35
CA GLY A 11 -44.05 16.67 -18.09
C GLY A 11 -44.17 15.15 -18.03
N GLU A 12 -43.84 14.43 -19.10
CA GLU A 12 -43.88 12.97 -19.19
C GLU A 12 -42.70 12.29 -18.47
N GLU A 13 -42.97 11.21 -17.74
CA GLU A 13 -41.93 10.41 -17.07
C GLU A 13 -41.09 9.63 -18.10
N ILE A 14 -39.78 9.87 -18.12
CA ILE A 14 -38.89 9.16 -19.03
C ILE A 14 -38.70 7.72 -18.53
N GLN A 15 -39.12 6.76 -19.34
CA GLN A 15 -38.85 5.34 -19.13
C GLN A 15 -37.49 4.96 -19.70
N LYS A 16 -36.65 4.27 -18.91
CA LYS A 16 -35.43 3.65 -19.44
C LYS A 16 -35.75 2.26 -19.99
N PRO A 17 -35.16 1.87 -21.14
CA PRO A 17 -35.25 0.50 -21.63
C PRO A 17 -34.65 -0.48 -20.62
N ASP A 18 -35.27 -1.66 -20.47
CA ASP A 18 -34.83 -2.66 -19.49
C ASP A 18 -33.40 -3.14 -19.75
N ALA A 19 -32.98 -3.25 -21.02
CA ALA A 19 -31.60 -3.56 -21.38
C ALA A 19 -30.57 -2.55 -20.83
N VAL A 20 -30.93 -1.26 -20.74
CA VAL A 20 -30.06 -0.22 -20.18
C VAL A 20 -30.04 -0.31 -18.65
N CYS A 21 -31.14 -0.69 -18.03
CA CYS A 21 -31.21 -0.92 -16.59
C CYS A 21 -30.38 -2.15 -16.19
N ASP A 22 -30.54 -3.27 -16.88
CA ASP A 22 -29.78 -4.50 -16.64
C ASP A 22 -28.29 -4.24 -16.80
N CYS A 23 -27.89 -3.58 -17.88
CA CYS A 23 -26.50 -3.19 -18.10
C CYS A 23 -25.96 -2.37 -16.92
N ASN A 24 -26.68 -1.35 -16.44
CA ASN A 24 -26.25 -0.56 -15.28
C ASN A 24 -26.20 -1.36 -13.96
N ILE A 25 -27.09 -2.33 -13.77
CA ILE A 25 -27.12 -3.18 -12.58
C ILE A 25 -25.89 -4.09 -12.54
N TYR A 26 -25.55 -4.72 -13.67
CA TYR A 26 -24.51 -5.75 -13.72
C TYR A 26 -23.11 -5.21 -14.04
N MET A 27 -22.98 -4.08 -14.74
CA MET A 27 -21.67 -3.55 -15.16
C MET A 27 -20.84 -2.98 -14.00
N GLY A 28 -21.47 -2.51 -12.93
CA GLY A 28 -20.76 -1.82 -11.83
C GLY A 28 -20.03 -2.72 -10.83
N GLY A 29 -19.99 -4.04 -11.03
CA GLY A 29 -19.36 -4.97 -10.09
C GLY A 29 -17.85 -4.74 -9.95
N VAL A 30 -17.18 -4.48 -11.08
CA VAL A 30 -15.73 -4.19 -11.13
C VAL A 30 -15.46 -2.83 -10.52
N ASP A 31 -16.17 -1.77 -10.93
CA ASP A 31 -15.98 -0.42 -10.41
C ASP A 31 -16.18 -0.33 -8.89
N LYS A 32 -17.17 -1.05 -8.35
CA LYS A 32 -17.42 -1.13 -6.90
C LYS A 32 -16.26 -1.82 -6.17
N THR A 33 -15.71 -2.86 -6.77
CA THR A 33 -14.55 -3.59 -6.26
C THR A 33 -13.32 -2.68 -6.27
N ASP A 34 -13.06 -2.00 -7.38
CA ASP A 34 -11.94 -1.06 -7.54
C ASP A 34 -12.05 0.13 -6.58
N MET A 35 -13.25 0.68 -6.38
CA MET A 35 -13.50 1.73 -5.39
C MET A 35 -13.18 1.24 -3.96
N LEU A 36 -13.58 0.03 -3.63
CA LEU A 36 -13.37 -0.55 -2.31
C LEU A 36 -11.89 -0.89 -2.10
N LEU A 37 -11.21 -1.44 -3.11
CA LEU A 37 -9.77 -1.66 -3.08
C LEU A 37 -9.00 -0.35 -3.00
N SER A 38 -9.41 0.71 -3.70
CA SER A 38 -8.75 2.02 -3.61
C SER A 38 -8.73 2.57 -2.18
N SER A 39 -9.71 2.21 -1.34
CA SER A 39 -9.74 2.61 0.07
C SER A 39 -8.81 1.77 0.96
N THR A 40 -8.45 0.56 0.52
CA THR A 40 -7.67 -0.42 1.28
C THR A 40 -6.29 -0.72 0.68
N GLU A 41 -5.97 -0.19 -0.51
CA GLU A 41 -4.72 -0.44 -1.23
C GLU A 41 -3.57 -0.22 -0.25
N SER A 42 -2.81 -1.29 0.00
CA SER A 42 -1.64 -1.23 0.85
C SER A 42 -0.67 -0.19 0.26
N VAL A 43 -0.65 1.02 0.87
CA VAL A 43 0.11 2.22 0.48
C VAL A 43 1.62 1.99 0.65
N ARG A 44 2.19 1.01 -0.05
CA ARG A 44 3.62 0.73 -0.08
C ARG A 44 4.12 1.05 -1.48
N LYS A 45 4.73 2.24 -1.62
CA LYS A 45 5.49 2.58 -2.82
C LYS A 45 6.57 1.50 -3.03
N THR A 46 6.44 0.72 -4.10
CA THR A 46 7.39 -0.35 -4.41
C THR A 46 7.92 -0.16 -5.82
N VAL A 47 9.24 -0.27 -5.99
CA VAL A 47 9.91 -0.12 -7.30
C VAL A 47 9.76 -1.40 -8.14
N LYS A 48 9.45 -2.54 -7.50
CA LYS A 48 9.37 -3.84 -8.16
C LYS A 48 7.93 -4.21 -8.50
N TRP A 49 7.58 -4.20 -9.78
CA TRP A 49 6.21 -4.38 -10.29
C TRP A 49 5.49 -5.64 -9.75
N TYR A 50 6.20 -6.77 -9.63
CA TYR A 50 5.59 -8.02 -9.16
C TYR A 50 5.07 -7.94 -7.72
N LYS A 51 5.68 -7.09 -6.88
CA LYS A 51 5.20 -6.88 -5.50
C LYS A 51 3.85 -6.18 -5.50
N LYS A 52 3.62 -5.25 -6.45
CA LYS A 52 2.32 -4.58 -6.61
C LYS A 52 1.23 -5.61 -6.92
N VAL A 53 1.50 -6.52 -7.87
CA VAL A 53 0.57 -7.60 -8.23
C VAL A 53 0.29 -8.51 -7.03
N PHE A 54 1.32 -8.91 -6.27
CA PHE A 54 1.13 -9.73 -5.08
C PHE A 54 0.22 -9.07 -4.04
N PHE A 55 0.46 -7.80 -3.68
CA PHE A 55 -0.39 -7.11 -2.71
C PHE A 55 -1.82 -6.93 -3.23
N HIS A 56 -2.00 -6.65 -4.52
CA HIS A 56 -3.32 -6.57 -5.12
C HIS A 56 -4.09 -7.89 -5.02
N ILE A 57 -3.43 -9.03 -5.26
CA ILE A 57 -4.05 -10.36 -5.09
C ILE A 57 -4.45 -10.57 -3.62
N VAL A 58 -3.61 -10.18 -2.66
CA VAL A 58 -3.94 -10.29 -1.23
C VAL A 58 -5.16 -9.43 -0.88
N ASP A 59 -5.23 -8.19 -1.37
CA ASP A 59 -6.35 -7.29 -1.14
C ASP A 59 -7.66 -7.87 -1.73
N LEU A 60 -7.61 -8.46 -2.93
CA LEU A 60 -8.72 -9.20 -3.54
C LEU A 60 -9.14 -10.41 -2.71
N CYS A 61 -8.19 -11.20 -2.19
CA CYS A 61 -8.49 -12.35 -1.33
C CYS A 61 -9.23 -11.92 -0.05
N VAL A 62 -8.80 -10.82 0.57
CA VAL A 62 -9.46 -10.28 1.78
C VAL A 62 -10.87 -9.78 1.47
N LEU A 63 -11.07 -9.14 0.31
CA LEU A 63 -12.39 -8.70 -0.09
C LEU A 63 -13.34 -9.88 -0.38
N ASN A 64 -12.83 -10.92 -1.05
CA ASN A 64 -13.59 -12.14 -1.31
C ASN A 64 -13.95 -12.87 -0.01
N SER A 65 -13.03 -12.96 0.96
CA SER A 65 -13.33 -13.56 2.26
C SER A 65 -14.37 -12.76 3.04
N TYR A 66 -14.36 -11.43 2.91
CA TYR A 66 -15.39 -10.56 3.47
C TYR A 66 -16.75 -10.73 2.79
N ALA A 67 -16.80 -10.96 1.47
CA ALA A 67 -18.04 -11.27 0.76
C ALA A 67 -18.67 -12.56 1.32
N VAL A 68 -17.88 -13.61 1.52
CA VAL A 68 -18.33 -14.86 2.16
C VAL A 68 -18.78 -14.62 3.61
N TYR A 69 -18.06 -13.78 4.36
CA TYR A 69 -18.46 -13.39 5.71
C TYR A 69 -19.84 -12.72 5.72
N LYS A 70 -20.10 -11.79 4.79
CA LYS A 70 -21.40 -11.14 4.64
C LYS A 70 -22.52 -12.12 4.30
N MET A 71 -22.25 -13.13 3.49
CA MET A 71 -23.26 -14.16 3.16
C MET A 71 -23.64 -15.02 4.36
N LYS A 72 -22.72 -15.24 5.31
CA LYS A 72 -22.95 -16.08 6.49
C LYS A 72 -23.52 -15.34 7.70
N ASN A 73 -23.39 -14.01 7.76
CA ASN A 73 -23.77 -13.22 8.92
C ASN A 73 -24.91 -12.26 8.56
N SER A 74 -26.02 -12.34 9.30
CA SER A 74 -27.19 -11.47 9.07
C SER A 74 -26.93 -10.00 9.39
N GLN A 75 -25.94 -9.71 10.24
CA GLN A 75 -25.51 -8.35 10.60
C GLN A 75 -23.99 -8.25 10.44
N PRO A 76 -23.50 -8.01 9.21
CA PRO A 76 -22.07 -7.94 8.96
C PRO A 76 -21.47 -6.61 9.45
N MET A 77 -20.32 -6.69 10.11
CA MET A 77 -19.51 -5.52 10.47
C MET A 77 -18.97 -4.80 9.21
N ALA A 78 -18.51 -3.56 9.38
CA ALA A 78 -17.86 -2.81 8.30
C ALA A 78 -16.55 -3.49 7.84
N LEU A 79 -16.17 -3.28 6.56
CA LEU A 79 -14.99 -3.93 5.96
C LEU A 79 -13.70 -3.61 6.74
N LEU A 80 -13.53 -2.36 7.17
CA LEU A 80 -12.35 -1.92 7.91
C LEU A 80 -12.19 -2.68 9.24
N ASP A 81 -13.29 -2.92 9.95
CA ASP A 81 -13.26 -3.62 11.23
C ASP A 81 -13.02 -5.12 11.02
N TYR A 82 -13.63 -5.70 9.98
CA TYR A 82 -13.31 -7.05 9.54
C TYR A 82 -11.82 -7.22 9.23
N GLN A 83 -11.21 -6.27 8.52
CA GLN A 83 -9.78 -6.29 8.21
C GLN A 83 -8.91 -6.20 9.48
N LYS A 84 -9.25 -5.32 10.42
CA LYS A 84 -8.52 -5.21 11.71
C LYS A 84 -8.56 -6.53 12.46
N ASP A 85 -9.72 -7.16 12.55
CA ASP A 85 -9.89 -8.41 13.29
C ASP A 85 -9.22 -9.59 12.57
N LEU A 86 -9.27 -9.61 11.24
CA LEU A 86 -8.51 -10.55 10.43
C LEU A 86 -7.00 -10.42 10.72
N VAL A 87 -6.45 -9.21 10.69
CA VAL A 87 -5.03 -8.97 10.98
C VAL A 87 -4.67 -9.39 12.41
N LYS A 88 -5.48 -9.03 13.42
CA LYS A 88 -5.25 -9.47 14.80
C LYS A 88 -5.24 -10.99 14.91
N SER A 89 -6.18 -11.67 14.27
CA SER A 89 -6.28 -13.13 14.29
C SER A 89 -5.08 -13.81 13.63
N LEU A 90 -4.60 -13.27 12.49
CA LEU A 90 -3.43 -13.76 11.79
C LEU A 90 -2.16 -13.56 12.63
N ILE A 91 -1.99 -12.39 13.23
CA ILE A 91 -0.86 -12.10 14.12
C ILE A 91 -0.89 -13.07 15.30
N ALA A 92 -2.05 -13.26 15.95
CA ALA A 92 -2.18 -14.17 17.09
C ALA A 92 -1.87 -15.63 16.71
N LYS A 93 -2.36 -16.11 15.57
CA LYS A 93 -2.17 -17.48 15.07
C LYS A 93 -0.73 -17.75 14.67
N TYR A 94 -0.09 -16.79 14.01
CA TYR A 94 1.26 -16.93 13.47
C TYR A 94 2.29 -16.11 14.26
N LYS A 95 2.06 -15.87 15.56
CA LYS A 95 3.11 -15.34 16.44
C LYS A 95 4.29 -16.29 16.38
N VAL A 96 5.28 -15.96 15.55
CA VAL A 96 6.58 -16.62 15.56
C VAL A 96 7.07 -16.45 16.99
N LYS A 97 7.32 -17.55 17.70
CA LYS A 97 8.18 -17.52 18.88
C LYS A 97 9.46 -16.90 18.37
N SER A 98 9.68 -15.62 18.65
CA SER A 98 10.96 -14.99 18.33
C SER A 98 12.01 -15.93 18.91
N PRO A 99 13.06 -16.29 18.16
CA PRO A 99 14.27 -16.75 18.82
C PRO A 99 14.52 -15.68 19.89
N LYS A 100 14.54 -16.09 21.17
CA LYS A 100 14.85 -15.19 22.30
C LYS A 100 15.95 -14.27 21.79
N ALA A 101 15.71 -12.96 21.83
CA ALA A 101 16.65 -11.97 21.34
C ALA A 101 18.05 -12.45 21.68
N SER A 102 18.85 -12.82 20.68
CA SER A 102 20.24 -13.12 20.93
C SER A 102 20.79 -11.85 21.55
N THR A 103 21.15 -11.92 22.83
CA THR A 103 21.93 -10.91 23.53
C THR A 103 23.07 -10.45 22.62
N SER A 104 22.91 -9.31 21.97
CA SER A 104 23.95 -8.52 21.30
C SER A 104 23.28 -7.23 20.81
N ARG A 105 23.34 -6.10 21.51
CA ARG A 105 24.37 -5.56 22.39
C ARG A 105 23.68 -4.97 23.61
N SER A 106 24.19 -5.24 24.81
CA SER A 106 23.88 -4.38 25.94
C SER A 106 24.22 -2.95 25.54
N ILE A 107 23.27 -2.04 25.75
CA ILE A 107 23.56 -0.62 25.89
C ILE A 107 24.22 -0.48 27.27
N LEU A 108 25.43 -1.01 27.41
CA LEU A 108 26.27 -0.81 28.57
C LEU A 108 27.49 -0.03 28.10
N GLY A 109 27.38 1.28 28.18
CA GLY A 109 28.38 2.22 27.72
C GLY A 109 27.75 3.34 26.91
N HIS A 110 27.08 4.27 27.59
CA HIS A 110 26.99 5.64 27.10
C HIS A 110 28.41 6.23 27.10
N SER A 111 29.23 5.83 26.13
CA SER A 111 30.42 6.60 25.81
C SER A 111 29.97 7.73 24.88
N PRO A 112 30.06 9.01 25.32
CA PRO A 112 29.71 10.15 24.47
C PRO A 112 30.61 10.27 23.24
N LEU A 113 31.68 9.47 23.16
CA LEU A 113 32.57 9.41 22.00
C LEU A 113 31.88 8.90 20.72
N ARG A 114 30.74 8.21 20.85
CA ARG A 114 29.94 7.81 19.67
C ARG A 114 29.35 9.02 18.91
N LEU A 115 29.27 10.19 19.54
CA LEU A 115 28.80 11.43 18.91
C LEU A 115 29.93 12.24 18.24
N VAL A 116 31.19 11.98 18.57
CA VAL A 116 32.35 12.66 17.96
C VAL A 116 33.04 11.81 16.89
N ASP A 117 32.91 10.49 16.95
CA ASP A 117 33.55 9.61 15.97
C ASP A 117 32.64 9.32 14.77
N ARG A 118 32.73 10.22 13.78
CA ARG A 118 32.93 9.98 12.33
C ARG A 118 32.16 10.98 11.46
N HIS A 119 32.93 11.76 10.69
CA HIS A 119 32.53 12.38 9.42
C HIS A 119 31.23 13.19 9.45
N PHE A 120 31.30 14.41 9.99
CA PHE A 120 30.37 15.45 9.55
C PHE A 120 30.50 15.62 8.03
N PRO A 121 29.39 15.75 7.28
CA PRO A 121 29.45 16.11 5.86
C PRO A 121 30.14 17.47 5.72
N ALA A 122 31.40 17.47 5.31
CA ALA A 122 32.10 18.70 4.96
C ALA A 122 31.74 19.08 3.52
N ILE A 123 31.54 20.38 3.28
CA ILE A 123 31.35 20.92 1.94
C ILE A 123 32.64 20.70 1.15
N TYR A 124 32.57 19.90 0.08
CA TYR A 124 33.71 19.72 -0.83
C TYR A 124 34.03 21.06 -1.52
N PRO A 125 35.31 21.43 -1.66
CA PRO A 125 35.67 22.59 -2.47
C PRO A 125 35.23 22.37 -3.93
N LYS A 126 34.64 23.40 -4.53
CA LYS A 126 34.25 23.37 -5.95
C LYS A 126 35.51 23.15 -6.80
N ARG A 127 35.51 22.08 -7.60
CA ARG A 127 36.58 21.79 -8.56
C ARG A 127 36.59 22.92 -9.62
N PRO A 128 37.76 23.40 -10.08
CA PRO A 128 37.81 24.33 -11.19
C PRO A 128 37.14 23.71 -12.42
N LEU A 129 36.38 24.55 -13.13
CA LEU A 129 35.61 24.19 -14.31
C LEU A 129 36.57 23.70 -15.41
N THR A 130 36.71 22.39 -15.56
CA THR A 130 37.28 21.80 -16.76
C THR A 130 36.25 20.91 -17.45
N THR A 131 36.19 21.11 -18.75
CA THR A 131 35.20 20.67 -19.71
C THR A 131 35.12 19.14 -19.76
N LYS A 132 34.17 18.55 -19.00
CA LYS A 132 33.45 17.28 -19.25
C LYS A 132 32.72 16.86 -17.98
N GLN A 133 31.52 17.40 -17.77
CA GLN A 133 30.62 16.87 -16.74
C GLN A 133 29.99 15.57 -17.26
N THR A 134 30.44 14.43 -16.73
CA THR A 134 29.66 13.19 -16.80
C THR A 134 29.49 12.65 -15.37
N ASN A 135 28.23 12.71 -14.90
CA ASN A 135 27.66 12.07 -13.71
C ASN A 135 28.47 12.10 -12.40
N THR A 136 27.98 12.88 -11.44
CA THR A 136 28.43 12.88 -10.05
C THR A 136 28.09 11.55 -9.35
N LYS A 137 29.03 10.59 -9.37
CA LYS A 137 28.98 9.45 -8.45
C LYS A 137 29.40 9.93 -7.05
N LYS A 138 28.51 9.82 -6.05
CA LYS A 138 28.88 9.96 -4.64
C LYS A 138 29.79 8.78 -4.27
N MET A 139 31.09 9.02 -4.11
CA MET A 139 32.03 8.02 -3.59
C MET A 139 32.31 8.28 -2.12
N CYS A 140 32.08 7.30 -1.26
CA CYS A 140 32.63 7.30 0.09
C CYS A 140 34.16 7.14 0.03
N SER A 141 34.88 7.90 0.86
CA SER A 141 36.35 8.04 0.85
C SER A 141 37.15 6.77 1.22
N LEU A 142 36.51 5.61 1.36
CA LEU A 142 37.15 4.36 1.78
C LEU A 142 37.52 3.39 0.65
N PHE A 143 37.52 3.84 -0.61
CA PHE A 143 38.23 3.13 -1.67
C PHE A 143 39.52 3.88 -2.02
N LYS A 144 40.56 3.69 -1.18
CA LYS A 144 41.94 3.77 -1.67
C LYS A 144 42.30 2.40 -2.21
N PHE A 145 42.46 2.30 -3.53
CA PHE A 145 43.14 1.17 -4.15
C PHE A 145 44.57 1.12 -3.58
N LYS A 146 44.92 0.03 -2.92
CA LYS A 146 46.31 -0.24 -2.53
C LYS A 146 47.02 -0.72 -3.79
N SER A 147 48.04 0.03 -4.22
CA SER A 147 49.06 -0.43 -5.17
C SER A 147 50.16 -1.18 -4.42
#